data_AF-A0A8S0YUE6-F1
#
_entry.id   AF-A0A8S0YUE6-F1
#
_cell.length_a   1.000
_cell.length_b   1.000
_cell.length_c   1.000
_cell.angle_alpha   90.00
_cell.angle_beta   90.00
_cell.angle_gamma   90.00
#
_symmetry.space_group_name_H-M   'P 1'
#
loop_
_entity.id
_entity.type
_entity.pdbx_description
1 polymer ?
#
loop_
_entity_poly.entity_id
_entity_poly.type
_entity_poly.pdbx_seq_one_letter_code
_entity_poly.pdbx_strand_id
1 'polypeptide(L)'
;MGHDPDTIFKALRPVPDFDGNPNVLTRFIQICDQIVTSYMSTEADNALSNLCLLNGILNKITGPAASIINSNGVPDNWLDIRNALINNFADQRDETALYNDLSLATQGQRTPQEFYDHCQTLFSTIMTYVSLHDNIPTTVEAKRNLYRKSTMQAFVRGLREPLGSRIR
;
A
#
# COMPACT_ATOMS: atom_id res chain seq x y z
N MET A 1 11.40 -0.47 -29.87
CA MET A 1 12.17 -1.74 -29.88
C MET A 1 11.50 -2.72 -28.93
N GLY A 2 10.92 -3.81 -29.45
CA GLY A 2 10.25 -4.80 -28.64
C GLY A 2 11.20 -5.53 -27.68
N HIS A 3 10.81 -5.61 -26.42
CA HIS A 3 11.56 -6.36 -25.41
C HIS A 3 11.24 -7.85 -25.54
N ASP A 4 12.30 -8.66 -25.48
CA ASP A 4 12.20 -10.12 -25.47
C ASP A 4 11.37 -10.60 -24.26
N PRO A 5 10.47 -11.58 -24.42
CA PRO A 5 9.62 -12.08 -23.36
C PRO A 5 10.39 -12.54 -22.10
N ASP A 6 11.58 -13.12 -22.26
CA ASP A 6 12.40 -13.59 -21.15
C ASP A 6 12.91 -12.43 -20.28
N THR A 7 13.13 -11.26 -20.89
CA THR A 7 13.52 -10.04 -20.17
C THR A 7 12.36 -9.52 -19.32
N ILE A 8 11.14 -9.58 -19.85
CA ILE A 8 9.92 -9.18 -19.13
C ILE A 8 9.68 -10.10 -17.92
N PHE A 9 9.82 -11.42 -18.08
CA PHE A 9 9.69 -12.36 -16.97
C PHE A 9 10.73 -12.13 -15.88
N LYS A 10 11.97 -11.80 -16.25
CA LYS A 10 13.02 -11.41 -15.28
C LYS A 10 12.66 -10.13 -14.52
N ALA A 11 12.10 -9.14 -15.21
CA ALA A 11 11.68 -7.88 -14.60
C ALA A 11 10.54 -8.04 -13.57
N LEU A 12 9.70 -9.08 -13.71
CA LEU A 12 8.60 -9.38 -12.79
C LEU A 12 9.00 -10.17 -11.53
N ARG A 13 10.20 -10.75 -11.48
CA ARG A 13 10.70 -11.46 -10.28
C ARG A 13 10.66 -10.66 -8.97
N PRO A 14 11.04 -9.37 -8.93
CA PRO A 14 10.97 -8.58 -7.71
C PRO A 14 9.55 -8.18 -7.29
N VAL A 15 8.53 -8.42 -8.13
CA VAL A 15 7.14 -8.09 -7.81
C VAL A 15 6.63 -9.07 -6.74
N PRO A 16 6.20 -8.58 -5.57
CA PRO A 16 5.62 -9.43 -4.54
C PRO A 16 4.27 -9.98 -5.00
N ASP A 17 3.87 -11.14 -4.47
CA ASP A 17 2.51 -11.63 -4.69
C ASP A 17 1.54 -10.80 -3.82
N PHE A 18 0.39 -10.43 -4.40
CA PHE A 18 -0.61 -9.58 -3.78
C PHE A 18 -1.91 -10.34 -3.57
N ASP A 19 -2.32 -10.52 -2.31
CA ASP A 19 -3.51 -11.29 -1.91
C ASP A 19 -4.72 -10.42 -1.53
N GLY A 20 -4.54 -9.10 -1.49
CA GLY A 20 -5.53 -8.13 -0.99
C GLY A 20 -5.08 -7.35 0.23
N ASN A 21 -3.89 -7.63 0.79
CA ASN A 21 -3.40 -6.90 1.96
C ASN A 21 -3.06 -5.43 1.64
N PRO A 22 -3.77 -4.44 2.24
CA PRO A 22 -3.56 -3.01 1.98
C PRO A 22 -2.12 -2.54 2.25
N ASN A 23 -1.40 -3.17 3.18
CA ASN A 23 -0.03 -2.78 3.52
C ASN A 23 0.98 -3.15 2.42
N VAL A 24 0.66 -4.15 1.59
CA VAL A 24 1.51 -4.59 0.47
C VAL A 24 1.13 -3.85 -0.82
N LEU A 25 -0.11 -3.37 -0.91
CA LEU A 25 -0.67 -2.72 -2.09
C LEU A 25 0.21 -1.59 -2.63
N THR A 26 0.66 -0.67 -1.77
CA THR A 26 1.49 0.47 -2.19
C THR A 26 2.78 0.03 -2.84
N ARG A 27 3.50 -0.90 -2.20
CA ARG A 27 4.76 -1.42 -2.73
C ARG A 27 4.53 -2.19 -4.03
N PHE A 28 3.47 -2.99 -4.10
CA PHE A 28 3.09 -3.73 -5.31
C PHE A 28 2.85 -2.77 -6.48
N ILE A 29 2.02 -1.75 -6.29
CA ILE A 29 1.69 -0.75 -7.32
C ILE A 29 2.95 -0.01 -7.76
N GLN A 30 3.79 0.48 -6.83
CA GLN A 30 5.00 1.23 -7.18
C GLN A 30 5.98 0.43 -8.03
N ILE A 31 6.19 -0.86 -7.71
CA ILE A 31 7.07 -1.73 -8.51
C ILE A 31 6.45 -1.97 -9.89
N CYS A 32 5.16 -2.26 -9.95
CA CYS A 32 4.46 -2.46 -11.23
C CYS A 32 4.47 -1.19 -12.09
N ASP A 33 4.25 -0.01 -11.51
CA ASP A 33 4.33 1.29 -12.19
C ASP A 33 5.72 1.50 -12.83
N GLN A 34 6.80 1.18 -12.10
CA GLN A 34 8.17 1.26 -12.62
C GLN A 34 8.41 0.29 -13.78
N ILE A 35 7.95 -0.96 -13.66
CA ILE A 35 8.11 -1.97 -14.71
C ILE A 35 7.30 -1.58 -15.95
N VAL A 36 6.04 -1.18 -15.78
CA VAL A 36 5.17 -0.73 -16.88
C VAL A 36 5.77 0.47 -17.59
N THR A 37 6.26 1.47 -16.85
CA THR A 37 6.92 2.64 -17.44
C THR A 37 8.19 2.28 -18.20
N SER A 38 8.92 1.25 -17.77
CA SER A 38 10.20 0.86 -18.37
C SER A 38 10.05 -0.05 -19.60
N TYR A 39 9.02 -0.89 -19.64
CA TYR A 39 8.89 -1.99 -20.61
C TYR A 39 7.65 -1.91 -21.50
N MET A 40 6.62 -1.15 -21.14
CA MET A 40 5.42 -1.00 -21.96
C MET A 40 5.69 -0.01 -23.10
N SER A 41 5.29 -0.37 -24.31
CA SER A 41 5.48 0.46 -25.51
C SER A 41 4.16 0.69 -26.25
N THR A 42 3.98 1.86 -26.85
CA THR A 42 2.80 2.21 -27.65
C THR A 42 2.93 1.79 -29.12
N GLU A 43 4.06 1.22 -29.53
CA GLU A 43 4.26 0.72 -30.90
C GLU A 43 3.41 -0.54 -31.12
N ALA A 44 2.71 -0.62 -32.26
CA ALA A 44 1.81 -1.74 -32.59
C ALA A 44 2.51 -3.11 -32.59
N ASP A 45 3.80 -3.13 -32.95
CA ASP A 45 4.63 -4.35 -32.99
C ASP A 45 4.92 -4.93 -31.59
N ASN A 46 4.65 -4.18 -30.52
CA ASN A 46 4.92 -4.59 -29.14
C ASN A 46 3.68 -5.13 -28.41
N ALA A 47 2.57 -5.37 -29.12
CA ALA A 47 1.31 -5.85 -28.55
C ALA A 47 1.49 -7.16 -27.75
N LEU A 48 2.28 -8.12 -28.27
CA LEU A 48 2.54 -9.39 -27.58
C LEU A 48 3.35 -9.18 -26.29
N SER A 49 4.40 -8.36 -26.34
CA SER A 49 5.22 -8.04 -25.17
C SER A 49 4.41 -7.34 -24.08
N ASN A 50 3.55 -6.39 -24.45
CA ASN A 50 2.63 -5.72 -23.53
C ASN A 50 1.64 -6.71 -22.90
N LEU A 51 1.07 -7.62 -23.71
CA LEU A 51 0.16 -8.66 -23.23
C LEU A 51 0.85 -9.60 -22.24
N CYS A 52 2.08 -10.04 -22.52
CA CYS A 52 2.87 -10.86 -21.60
C CYS A 52 3.15 -10.14 -20.28
N LEU A 53 3.49 -8.85 -20.34
CA LEU A 53 3.72 -8.04 -19.15
C LEU A 53 2.46 -7.93 -18.29
N LEU A 54 1.31 -7.58 -18.88
CA LEU A 54 0.04 -7.46 -18.17
C LEU A 54 -0.40 -8.78 -17.53
N ASN A 55 -0.34 -9.89 -18.28
CA ASN A 55 -0.64 -11.22 -17.73
C ASN A 55 0.33 -11.61 -16.62
N GLY A 56 1.61 -11.24 -16.75
CA GLY A 56 2.61 -11.45 -15.72
C GLY A 56 2.29 -10.70 -14.42
N ILE A 57 1.80 -9.47 -14.51
CA ILE A 57 1.32 -8.70 -13.36
C ILE A 57 0.05 -9.31 -12.78
N LEU A 58 -0.92 -9.70 -13.61
CA LEU A 58 -2.17 -10.35 -13.16
C LEU A 58 -1.88 -11.66 -12.41
N ASN A 59 -0.91 -12.46 -12.87
CA ASN A 59 -0.49 -13.69 -12.19
C ASN A 59 0.11 -13.45 -10.80
N LYS A 60 0.59 -12.23 -10.52
CA LYS A 60 1.06 -11.83 -9.19
C LYS A 60 -0.07 -11.44 -8.25
N ILE A 61 -1.26 -11.20 -8.77
CA ILE A 61 -2.47 -10.99 -7.98
C ILE A 61 -3.06 -12.36 -7.70
N THR A 62 -3.18 -12.71 -6.41
CA THR A 62 -3.54 -14.05 -5.96
C THR A 62 -4.68 -13.99 -4.93
N GLY A 63 -5.22 -15.16 -4.57
CA GLY A 63 -6.16 -15.29 -3.46
C GLY A 63 -7.45 -14.47 -3.61
N PRO A 64 -7.93 -13.83 -2.53
CA PRO A 64 -9.14 -13.01 -2.54
C PRO A 64 -9.07 -11.87 -3.56
N ALA A 65 -7.91 -11.24 -3.73
CA ALA A 65 -7.75 -10.13 -4.67
C ALA A 65 -8.01 -10.55 -6.13
N ALA A 66 -7.45 -11.69 -6.55
CA ALA A 66 -7.68 -12.22 -7.88
C ALA A 66 -9.16 -12.51 -8.15
N SER A 67 -9.86 -13.06 -7.14
CA SER A 67 -11.29 -13.39 -7.25
C SER A 67 -12.15 -12.15 -7.46
N ILE A 68 -11.86 -11.06 -6.73
CA ILE A 68 -12.59 -9.79 -6.83
C ILE A 68 -12.33 -9.13 -8.20
N ILE A 69 -11.08 -9.08 -8.65
CA ILE A 69 -10.75 -8.50 -9.96
C ILE A 69 -11.43 -9.28 -11.09
N ASN A 70 -11.36 -10.60 -11.06
CA ASN A 70 -11.99 -11.43 -12.09
C ASN A 70 -13.52 -11.28 -12.11
N SER A 71 -14.14 -11.08 -10.94
CA SER A 71 -15.60 -10.89 -10.83
C SER A 71 -16.08 -9.56 -11.38
N ASN A 72 -15.25 -8.51 -11.29
CA ASN A 72 -15.56 -7.16 -11.79
C ASN A 72 -15.24 -6.98 -13.28
N GLY A 73 -14.76 -8.03 -13.95
CA GLY A 73 -14.22 -7.99 -15.31
C GLY A 73 -12.71 -7.75 -15.30
N VAL A 74 -11.96 -8.64 -15.96
CA VAL A 74 -10.50 -8.54 -16.04
C VAL A 74 -10.14 -7.27 -16.83
N PRO A 75 -9.41 -6.31 -16.24
CA PRO A 75 -9.12 -5.06 -16.93
C PRO A 75 -8.07 -5.24 -18.03
N ASP A 76 -8.23 -4.52 -19.14
CA ASP A 76 -7.42 -4.68 -20.36
C ASP A 76 -6.09 -3.90 -20.34
N ASN A 77 -5.89 -3.01 -19.38
CA ASN A 77 -4.69 -2.20 -19.26
C ASN A 77 -4.27 -1.99 -17.80
N TRP A 78 -3.00 -1.64 -17.61
CA TRP A 78 -2.42 -1.45 -16.28
C TRP A 78 -3.12 -0.35 -15.46
N LEU A 79 -3.56 0.73 -16.10
CA LEU A 79 -4.21 1.84 -15.39
C LEU A 79 -5.52 1.36 -14.74
N ASP A 80 -6.30 0.57 -15.46
CA ASP A 80 -7.55 0.01 -14.93
C ASP A 80 -7.29 -1.06 -13.87
N ILE A 81 -6.26 -1.90 -14.02
CA ILE A 81 -5.82 -2.84 -12.97
C ILE A 81 -5.44 -2.08 -11.70
N ARG A 82 -4.62 -1.03 -11.83
CA ARG A 82 -4.19 -0.17 -10.73
C ARG A 82 -5.38 0.47 -10.03
N ASN A 83 -6.31 1.05 -10.78
CA ASN A 83 -7.49 1.69 -10.22
C ASN A 83 -8.41 0.66 -9.53
N ALA A 84 -8.61 -0.52 -10.12
CA ALA A 84 -9.38 -1.60 -9.50
C ALA A 84 -8.75 -2.04 -8.18
N LEU A 85 -7.43 -2.20 -8.13
CA LEU A 85 -6.70 -2.56 -6.91
C LEU A 85 -6.86 -1.50 -5.81
N ILE A 86 -6.69 -0.22 -6.16
CA ILE A 86 -6.86 0.89 -5.20
C ILE A 86 -8.32 0.93 -4.70
N ASN A 87 -9.29 0.88 -5.59
CA ASN A 87 -10.71 0.99 -5.22
C ASN A 87 -11.20 -0.16 -4.33
N ASN A 88 -10.65 -1.37 -4.49
CA ASN A 88 -11.10 -2.53 -3.74
C ASN A 88 -10.28 -2.82 -2.48
N PHE A 89 -8.99 -2.44 -2.45
CA PHE A 89 -8.07 -2.85 -1.38
C PHE A 89 -7.34 -1.70 -0.70
N ALA A 90 -7.38 -0.46 -1.22
CA ALA A 90 -6.81 0.65 -0.47
C ALA A 90 -7.70 0.99 0.73
N ASP A 91 -7.06 1.43 1.81
CA ASP A 91 -7.79 2.04 2.92
C ASP A 91 -8.47 3.32 2.40
N GLN A 92 -9.80 3.34 2.47
CA GLN A 92 -10.62 4.45 1.95
C GLN A 92 -10.62 5.66 2.89
N ARG A 93 -10.06 5.54 4.09
CA ARG A 93 -9.95 6.67 5.03
C ARG A 93 -8.90 7.63 4.52
N ASP A 94 -9.26 8.90 4.48
CA ASP A 94 -8.29 9.96 4.19
C ASP A 94 -7.26 10.11 5.33
N GLU A 95 -6.17 10.81 5.04
CA GLU A 95 -5.09 11.07 5.99
C GLU A 95 -5.60 11.70 7.30
N THR A 96 -6.63 12.54 7.22
CA THR A 96 -7.19 13.26 8.37
C THR A 96 -7.98 12.34 9.29
N ALA A 97 -8.79 11.44 8.72
CA ALA A 97 -9.54 10.42 9.44
C ALA A 97 -8.59 9.45 10.16
N LEU A 98 -7.55 8.98 9.47
CA LEU A 98 -6.52 8.11 10.06
C LEU A 98 -5.76 8.82 11.21
N TYR A 99 -5.44 10.10 11.03
CA TYR A 99 -4.82 10.90 12.08
C TYR A 99 -5.75 11.09 13.29
N ASN A 100 -7.04 11.34 13.06
CA ASN A 100 -8.03 11.48 14.13
C ASN A 100 -8.19 10.17 14.90
N ASP A 101 -8.27 9.02 14.21
CA ASP A 101 -8.31 7.70 14.84
C ASP A 101 -7.10 7.49 15.75
N LEU A 102 -5.91 7.86 15.28
CA LEU A 102 -4.68 7.81 16.07
C LEU A 102 -4.74 8.74 17.29
N SER A 103 -5.16 10.00 17.10
CA SER A 103 -5.20 11.02 18.15
C SER A 103 -6.24 10.73 19.25
N LEU A 104 -7.30 10.02 18.90
CA LEU A 104 -8.38 9.61 19.81
C LEU A 104 -8.19 8.19 20.36
N ALA A 105 -7.15 7.47 19.94
CA ALA A 105 -6.88 6.12 20.41
C ALA A 105 -6.66 6.08 21.93
N THR A 106 -7.33 5.14 22.60
CA THR A 106 -7.20 4.89 24.04
C THR A 106 -7.01 3.41 24.31
N GLN A 107 -6.32 3.07 25.40
CA GLN A 107 -6.02 1.68 25.76
C GLN A 107 -7.30 0.87 26.01
N GLY A 108 -8.34 1.48 26.60
CA GLY A 108 -9.57 0.78 26.96
C GLY A 108 -9.31 -0.39 27.92
N GLN A 109 -9.71 -1.60 27.50
CA GLN A 109 -9.48 -2.85 28.22
C GLN A 109 -8.28 -3.66 27.69
N ARG A 110 -7.57 -3.15 26.68
CA ARG A 110 -6.41 -3.83 26.08
C ARG A 110 -5.21 -3.77 27.02
N THR A 111 -4.30 -4.71 26.89
CA THR A 111 -2.98 -4.62 27.53
C THR A 111 -2.17 -3.46 26.92
N PRO A 112 -1.15 -2.93 27.62
CA PRO A 112 -0.28 -1.89 27.06
C PRO A 112 0.40 -2.32 25.75
N GLN A 113 0.78 -3.60 25.63
CA GLN A 113 1.40 -4.15 24.41
C GLN A 113 0.40 -4.15 23.25
N GLU A 114 -0.80 -4.67 23.45
CA GLU A 114 -1.83 -4.68 22.40
C GLU A 114 -2.24 -3.27 21.97
N PHE A 115 -2.23 -2.31 22.91
CA PHE A 115 -2.47 -0.90 22.58
C PHE A 115 -1.34 -0.30 21.76
N TYR A 116 -0.08 -0.62 22.10
CA TYR A 116 1.07 -0.22 21.29
C TYR A 116 0.98 -0.78 19.87
N ASP A 117 0.69 -2.07 19.72
CA ASP A 117 0.56 -2.74 18.42
C ASP A 117 -0.56 -2.12 17.59
N HIS A 118 -1.67 -1.72 18.23
CA HIS A 118 -2.75 -0.99 17.58
C HIS A 118 -2.32 0.41 17.09
N CYS A 119 -1.63 1.18 17.92
CA CYS A 119 -1.09 2.48 17.52
C CYS A 119 -0.08 2.35 16.36
N GLN A 120 0.77 1.32 16.38
CA GLN A 120 1.69 1.02 15.29
C GLN A 120 0.95 0.65 14.00
N THR A 121 -0.13 -0.12 14.10
CA THR A 121 -0.96 -0.46 12.93
C THR A 121 -1.54 0.80 12.29
N LEU A 122 -2.10 1.72 13.09
CA LEU A 122 -2.61 3.00 12.60
C LEU A 122 -1.50 3.85 11.96
N PHE A 123 -0.32 3.92 12.57
CA PHE A 123 0.85 4.59 12.00
C PHE A 123 1.25 4.01 10.64
N SER A 124 1.32 2.68 10.53
CA SER A 124 1.61 1.99 9.28
C SER A 124 0.57 2.31 8.20
N THR A 125 -0.73 2.33 8.54
CA THR A 125 -1.79 2.71 7.60
C THR A 125 -1.64 4.15 7.10
N ILE A 126 -1.37 5.11 8.00
CA ILE A 126 -1.11 6.51 7.62
C ILE A 126 0.10 6.59 6.68
N MET A 127 1.19 5.90 6.98
CA MET A 127 2.39 5.93 6.15
C MET A 127 2.18 5.30 4.77
N THR A 128 1.34 4.27 4.67
CA THR A 128 0.91 3.66 3.41
C THR A 128 0.12 4.67 2.57
N TYR A 129 -0.81 5.41 3.18
CA TYR A 129 -1.55 6.49 2.51
C TYR A 129 -0.63 7.59 2.00
N VAL A 130 0.26 8.11 2.86
CA VAL A 130 1.24 9.16 2.51
C VAL A 130 2.11 8.71 1.34
N SER A 131 2.56 7.46 1.35
CA SER A 131 3.43 6.92 0.29
C SER A 131 2.70 6.67 -1.04
N LEU A 132 1.37 6.57 -1.02
CA LEU A 132 0.53 6.46 -2.23
C LEU A 132 0.21 7.82 -2.86
N HIS A 133 0.07 8.87 -2.04
CA HIS A 133 -0.45 10.17 -2.46
C HIS A 133 0.62 11.26 -2.58
N ASP A 134 1.71 11.17 -1.81
CA ASP A 134 2.80 12.15 -1.85
C ASP A 134 4.01 11.62 -2.64
N ASN A 135 4.36 12.32 -3.72
CA ASN A 135 5.48 11.97 -4.59
C ASN A 135 6.80 12.69 -4.24
N ILE A 136 6.78 13.57 -3.23
CA ILE A 136 7.94 14.39 -2.84
C ILE A 136 8.64 13.74 -1.64
N PRO A 137 9.89 13.24 -1.77
CA PRO A 137 10.58 12.53 -0.70
C PRO A 137 10.75 13.34 0.60
N THR A 138 10.98 14.65 0.49
CA THR A 138 11.12 15.53 1.65
C THR A 138 9.81 15.70 2.40
N THR A 139 8.68 15.78 1.70
CA THR A 139 7.34 15.83 2.30
C THR A 139 7.01 14.51 3.01
N VAL A 140 7.29 13.38 2.36
CA VAL A 140 7.08 12.04 2.95
C VAL A 140 7.90 11.87 4.23
N GLU A 141 9.16 12.31 4.24
CA GLU A 141 10.02 12.22 5.42
C GLU A 141 9.57 13.17 6.55
N ALA A 142 9.14 14.39 6.21
CA ALA A 142 8.59 15.33 7.19
C ALA A 142 7.30 14.77 7.84
N LYS A 143 6.38 14.24 7.02
CA LYS A 143 5.15 13.58 7.49
C LYS A 143 5.46 12.34 8.33
N ARG A 144 6.44 11.52 7.94
CA ARG A 144 6.89 10.36 8.73
C ARG A 144 7.33 10.75 10.13
N ASN A 145 8.13 11.81 10.24
CA ASN A 145 8.60 12.29 11.54
C ASN A 145 7.46 12.86 12.39
N LEU A 146 6.53 13.58 11.77
CA LEU A 146 5.32 14.08 12.43
C LEU A 146 4.47 12.92 12.99
N TYR A 147 4.08 11.97 12.14
CA TYR A 147 3.21 10.87 12.55
C TYR A 147 3.87 9.92 13.55
N ARG A 148 5.18 9.71 13.46
CA ARG A 148 5.92 8.94 14.46
C ARG A 148 5.83 9.62 15.83
N LYS A 149 6.03 10.94 15.90
CA LYS A 149 5.90 11.71 17.14
C LYS A 149 4.45 11.69 17.67
N SER A 150 3.46 11.89 16.80
CA SER A 150 2.04 11.82 17.18
C SER A 150 1.63 10.45 17.69
N THR A 151 2.14 9.37 17.09
CA THR A 151 1.87 7.99 17.52
C THR A 151 2.38 7.76 18.94
N MET A 152 3.59 8.21 19.23
CA MET A 152 4.15 8.11 20.58
C MET A 152 3.34 8.93 21.60
N GLN A 153 2.95 10.15 21.23
CA GLN A 153 2.13 11.02 22.09
C GLN A 153 0.75 10.43 22.36
N ALA A 154 0.10 9.88 21.32
CA ALA A 154 -1.20 9.21 21.44
C ALA A 154 -1.11 7.97 22.33
N PHE A 155 -0.05 7.15 22.16
CA PHE A 155 0.19 6.01 23.01
C PHE A 155 0.34 6.42 24.49
N VAL A 156 1.24 7.36 24.80
CA VAL A 156 1.47 7.80 26.18
C VAL A 156 0.22 8.44 26.79
N ARG A 157 -0.54 9.23 26.01
CA ARG A 157 -1.80 9.86 26.45
C ARG A 157 -2.92 8.84 26.67
N GLY A 158 -3.00 7.81 25.83
CA GLY A 158 -4.06 6.80 25.84
C GLY A 158 -3.87 5.69 26.87
N LEU A 159 -2.68 5.58 27.49
CA LEU A 159 -2.38 4.61 28.54
C LEU A 159 -3.21 4.84 29.79
N ARG A 160 -3.69 3.75 30.37
CA ARG A 160 -4.44 3.74 31.63
C ARG A 160 -3.49 3.88 32.83
N GLU A 161 -4.02 4.42 33.92
CA GLU A 161 -3.32 4.45 35.20
C GLU A 161 -3.01 3.04 35.73
N PRO A 162 -1.88 2.82 36.41
CA PRO A 162 -0.88 3.80 36.87
C PRO A 162 0.27 4.06 35.88
N LEU A 163 0.29 3.39 34.72
CA LEU A 163 1.37 3.54 33.75
C LEU A 163 1.33 4.91 33.07
N GLY A 164 0.12 5.41 32.79
CA GLY A 164 -0.09 6.73 32.20
C GLY A 164 0.43 7.90 33.07
N SER A 165 0.37 7.83 34.40
CA SER A 165 0.91 8.88 35.29
C SER A 165 2.41 8.79 35.53
N ARG A 166 3.03 7.63 35.33
CA ARG A 166 4.48 7.45 35.51
C ARG A 166 5.30 7.85 34.29
N ILE A 167 4.68 7.84 33.11
CA ILE A 167 5.35 8.09 31.82
C ILE A 167 5.07 9.52 31.30
N ARG A 168 3.93 10.13 31.67
CA ARG A 168 3.61 11.55 31.37
C ARG A 168 4.34 12.49 32.31
#